data_AF-A0A6L3EXD5-F1
#
_entry.id   AF-A0A6L3EXD5-F1
#
_cell.length_a   1.000
_cell.length_b   1.000
_cell.length_c   1.000
_cell.angle_alpha   90.00
_cell.angle_beta   90.00
_cell.angle_gamma   90.00
#
_symmetry.space_group_name_H-M   'P 1'
#
loop_
_entity.id
_entity.type
_entity.pdbx_description
1 polymer ?
#
loop_
_entity_poly.entity_id
_entity_poly.type
_entity_poly.pdbx_seq_one_letter_code
_entity_poly.pdbx_strand_id
1 'polypeptide(L)'
;MTLDLEKVLGYEFEPKEFVYNERDVSLYSLSVGAAADPVDPNELKFVYELSPHFTPLPTMAVIFPFVVFWQIPDVPGLTFNPIMLLHG
;
A
#
# COMPACT_ATOMS: atom_id res chain seq x y z
N MET A 1 -15.72 18.88 8.45
CA MET A 1 -15.33 18.60 7.06
C MET A 1 -16.11 19.55 6.16
N THR A 2 -15.46 20.14 5.17
CA THR A 2 -16.10 20.94 4.12
C THR A 2 -15.72 20.36 2.76
N LEU A 3 -16.67 20.35 1.84
CA LEU A 3 -16.53 19.73 0.52
C LEU A 3 -17.18 20.64 -0.53
N ASP A 4 -16.41 21.04 -1.54
CA ASP A 4 -16.87 21.72 -2.75
C ASP A 4 -16.83 20.73 -3.92
N LEU A 5 -18.00 20.23 -4.32
CA LEU A 5 -18.13 19.14 -5.29
C LEU A 5 -17.57 19.50 -6.66
N GLU A 6 -17.72 20.76 -7.10
CA GLU A 6 -17.27 21.20 -8.42
C GLU A 6 -15.74 21.17 -8.55
N LYS A 7 -15.02 21.27 -7.43
CA LYS A 7 -13.55 21.25 -7.39
C LYS A 7 -12.97 19.86 -7.17
N VAL A 8 -13.71 18.97 -6.51
CA VAL A 8 -13.22 17.65 -6.09
C VAL A 8 -13.55 16.56 -7.11
N LEU A 9 -14.74 16.61 -7.72
CA LEU A 9 -15.15 15.58 -8.67
C LEU A 9 -14.26 15.60 -9.91
N GLY A 10 -13.62 14.47 -10.19
CA GLY A 10 -12.71 14.32 -11.34
C GLY A 10 -11.34 14.97 -11.12
N TYR A 11 -10.99 15.38 -9.90
CA TYR A 11 -9.63 15.80 -9.60
C TYR A 11 -8.64 14.66 -9.90
N GLU A 12 -7.70 14.92 -10.80
CA GLU A 12 -6.63 13.98 -11.15
C GLU A 12 -5.42 14.23 -10.25
N PHE A 13 -4.94 13.17 -9.60
CA PHE A 13 -3.71 13.21 -8.83
C PHE A 13 -2.50 13.14 -9.76
N GLU A 14 -1.40 13.80 -9.36
CA GLU A 14 -0.15 13.71 -10.08
C GLU A 14 0.38 12.26 -10.04
N PRO A 15 0.72 11.66 -11.20
CA PRO A 15 1.26 10.31 -11.25
C PRO A 15 2.51 10.14 -10.38
N LYS A 16 2.61 8.99 -9.70
CA LYS A 16 3.77 8.61 -8.89
C LYS A 16 4.22 7.20 -9.25
N GLU A 17 5.52 7.00 -9.24
CA GLU A 17 6.13 5.68 -9.37
C GLU A 17 6.31 5.04 -7.99
N PHE A 18 6.07 3.74 -7.91
CA PHE A 18 6.39 2.92 -6.75
C PHE A 18 7.35 1.82 -7.19
N VAL A 19 8.53 1.78 -6.57
CA VAL A 19 9.55 0.77 -6.84
C VAL A 19 9.70 -0.09 -5.60
N TYR A 20 9.70 -1.40 -5.80
CA TYR A 20 9.93 -2.38 -4.74
C TYR A 20 10.94 -3.42 -5.21
N ASN A 21 11.55 -4.09 -4.25
CA ASN A 21 12.42 -5.23 -4.49
C ASN A 21 12.02 -6.43 -3.61
N GLU A 22 12.83 -7.48 -3.64
CA GLU A 22 12.61 -8.71 -2.90
C GLU A 22 12.58 -8.48 -1.39
N ARG A 23 13.39 -7.54 -0.87
CA ARG A 23 13.37 -7.17 0.55
C ARG A 23 12.02 -6.59 0.96
N ASP A 24 11.42 -5.73 0.13
CA ASP A 24 10.12 -5.13 0.42
C ASP A 24 9.00 -6.17 0.37
N VAL A 25 9.09 -7.13 -0.55
CA VAL A 25 8.18 -8.28 -0.63
C VAL A 25 8.27 -9.11 0.65
N SER A 26 9.49 -9.50 1.06
CA SER A 26 9.69 -10.29 2.28
C SER A 26 9.22 -9.55 3.54
N LEU A 27 9.51 -8.25 3.64
CA LEU A 27 9.09 -7.43 4.77
C LEU A 27 7.57 -7.27 4.85
N TYR A 28 6.91 -7.02 3.71
CA TYR A 28 5.45 -6.95 3.64
C TYR A 28 4.84 -8.28 4.10
N SER A 29 5.27 -9.39 3.51
CA SER A 29 4.77 -10.74 3.83
C SER A 29 4.89 -11.06 5.31
N LEU A 30 6.05 -10.79 5.93
CA LEU A 30 6.25 -10.96 7.37
C LEU A 30 5.30 -10.08 8.19
N SER A 31 5.15 -8.81 7.82
CA SER A 31 4.33 -7.85 8.56
C SER A 31 2.84 -8.21 8.61
N VAL A 32 2.35 -8.91 7.58
CA VAL A 32 0.96 -9.40 7.51
C VAL A 32 0.80 -10.83 8.02
N GLY A 33 1.87 -11.42 8.55
CA GLY A 33 1.84 -12.69 9.28
C GLY A 33 2.17 -13.95 8.46
N ALA A 34 2.75 -13.83 7.26
CA ALA A 34 3.26 -14.99 6.53
C ALA A 34 4.51 -15.59 7.22
N ALA A 35 4.80 -16.87 6.93
CA ALA A 35 5.91 -17.61 7.55
C ALA A 35 5.77 -17.74 9.08
N ALA A 36 4.56 -18.07 9.53
CA ALA A 36 4.29 -18.39 10.92
C ALA A 36 5.06 -19.65 11.35
N ASP A 37 5.20 -20.62 10.45
CA ASP A 37 6.16 -21.72 10.58
C ASP A 37 7.41 -21.41 9.73
N PRO A 38 8.55 -21.05 10.36
CA PRO A 38 9.76 -20.67 9.64
C PRO A 38 10.47 -21.83 8.93
N VAL A 39 10.01 -23.08 9.10
CA VAL A 39 10.58 -24.25 8.40
C VAL A 39 9.63 -24.89 7.38
N ASP A 40 8.40 -24.37 7.20
CA ASP A 40 7.50 -24.85 6.15
C ASP A 40 7.91 -24.29 4.77
N PRO A 41 8.32 -25.14 3.81
CA PRO A 41 8.68 -24.70 2.46
C PRO A 41 7.54 -23.95 1.73
N ASN A 42 6.28 -24.23 2.06
CA ASN A 42 5.13 -23.56 1.46
C ASN A 42 4.97 -22.12 1.93
N GLU A 43 5.50 -21.77 3.10
CA GLU A 43 5.46 -20.42 3.64
C GLU A 43 6.74 -19.63 3.30
N LEU A 44 7.89 -20.31 3.22
CA LEU A 44 9.17 -19.70 2.85
C LEU A 44 9.12 -18.96 1.50
N LYS A 45 8.27 -19.41 0.57
CA LYS A 45 8.08 -18.74 -0.74
C LYS A 45 7.62 -17.28 -0.64
N PHE A 46 7.12 -16.81 0.50
CA PHE A 46 6.67 -15.44 0.68
C PHE A 46 7.72 -14.51 1.31
N VAL A 47 8.73 -15.08 1.99
CA VAL A 47 9.65 -14.33 2.86
C VAL A 47 11.13 -14.58 2.54
N TYR A 48 11.44 -15.62 1.77
CA TYR A 48 12.81 -15.99 1.40
C TYR A 48 13.01 -15.86 -0.11
N GLU A 49 13.79 -14.87 -0.50
CA GLU A 49 14.03 -14.47 -1.89
C GLU A 49 14.78 -15.51 -2.71
N LEU A 50 15.53 -16.43 -2.08
CA LEU A 50 16.19 -17.54 -2.78
C LEU A 50 15.30 -18.79 -2.89
N SER A 51 14.04 -18.71 -2.45
CA SER A 51 13.08 -19.78 -2.70
C SER A 51 12.83 -19.93 -4.20
N PRO A 52 12.80 -21.15 -4.76
CA PRO A 52 12.51 -21.37 -6.17
C PRO A 52 11.09 -20.92 -6.58
N HIS A 53 10.23 -20.64 -5.60
CA HIS A 53 8.86 -20.19 -5.78
C HIS A 53 8.59 -18.82 -5.16
N PHE A 54 9.64 -17.99 -4.96
CA PHE A 54 9.49 -16.67 -4.34
C PHE A 54 8.39 -15.85 -5.03
N THR A 55 7.35 -15.48 -4.28
CA THR A 55 6.13 -14.87 -4.81
C THR A 55 5.60 -13.82 -3.82
N PRO A 56 5.29 -12.60 -4.27
CA PRO A 56 4.64 -11.61 -3.43
C PRO A 56 3.18 -11.99 -3.14
N LEU A 57 2.70 -11.66 -1.94
CA LEU A 57 1.28 -11.74 -1.64
C LEU A 57 0.50 -10.75 -2.52
N PRO A 58 -0.64 -11.13 -3.14
CA PRO A 58 -1.43 -10.23 -3.97
C PRO A 58 -1.86 -8.93 -3.27
N THR A 59 -2.06 -8.99 -1.94
CA THR A 59 -2.44 -7.86 -1.11
C THR A 59 -1.36 -6.79 -0.99
N MET A 60 -0.11 -7.10 -1.35
CA MET A 60 0.98 -6.11 -1.41
C MET A 60 0.63 -4.95 -2.34
N ALA A 61 -0.19 -5.16 -3.37
CA ALA A 61 -0.62 -4.10 -4.28
C ALA A 61 -1.32 -2.92 -3.57
N VAL A 62 -1.89 -3.13 -2.37
CA VAL A 62 -2.54 -2.08 -1.56
C VAL A 62 -1.53 -1.06 -1.02
N ILE A 63 -0.24 -1.36 -0.96
CA ILE A 63 0.76 -0.40 -0.49
C ILE A 63 1.12 0.65 -1.56
N PHE A 64 0.92 0.35 -2.84
CA PHE A 64 1.38 1.24 -3.93
C PHE A 64 0.66 2.60 -3.92
N PRO A 65 -0.68 2.68 -3.76
CA PRO A 65 -1.38 3.96 -3.72
C PRO A 65 -0.96 4.89 -2.56
N PHE A 66 -0.25 4.38 -1.54
CA PHE A 66 0.17 5.18 -0.40
C PHE A 66 1.15 6.30 -0.78
N VAL A 67 1.85 6.20 -1.92
CA VAL A 67 2.66 7.33 -2.44
C VAL A 67 1.81 8.49 -2.99
N VAL A 68 0.56 8.23 -3.36
CA VAL A 68 -0.40 9.26 -3.82
C VAL A 68 -1.21 9.81 -2.65
N PHE A 69 -1.41 9.04 -1.57
CA PHE A 69 -2.17 9.44 -0.38
C PHE A 69 -1.77 10.83 0.16
N TRP A 70 -0.48 11.16 0.10
CA TRP A 70 0.04 12.45 0.57
C TRP A 70 -0.43 13.67 -0.24
N GLN A 71 -1.07 13.48 -1.39
CA GLN A 71 -1.65 14.55 -2.21
C GLN A 71 -3.08 14.91 -1.79
N ILE A 72 -3.75 14.09 -0.97
CA ILE A 72 -5.14 14.32 -0.55
C ILE A 72 -5.34 15.68 0.16
N PRO A 73 -4.43 16.15 1.04
CA PRO A 73 -4.55 17.48 1.66
C PRO A 73 -4.51 18.64 0.67
N ASP A 74 -3.95 18.45 -0.52
CA ASP A 74 -3.79 19.48 -1.55
C ASP A 74 -5.00 19.57 -2.49
N VAL A 75 -6.00 18.67 -2.34
CA VAL A 75 -7.19 18.65 -3.18
C VAL A 75 -8.02 19.93 -2.95
N PRO A 76 -8.22 20.78 -3.97
CA PRO A 76 -8.97 22.01 -3.83
C PRO A 76 -10.42 21.75 -3.42
N GLY A 77 -10.92 22.51 -2.46
CA GLY A 77 -12.31 22.37 -2.00
C GLY A 77 -12.55 21.21 -1.04
N LEU A 78 -11.51 20.45 -0.67
CA LEU A 78 -11.58 19.42 0.36
C LEU A 78 -10.88 19.93 1.64
N THR A 79 -11.59 19.92 2.77
CA THR A 79 -10.97 20.22 4.07
C THR A 79 -11.52 19.30 5.14
N PHE A 80 -10.63 18.60 5.82
CA PHE A 80 -10.96 17.68 6.90
C PHE A 80 -9.80 17.62 7.90
N ASN A 81 -10.07 17.05 9.09
CA ASN A 81 -9.01 16.72 10.04
C ASN A 81 -8.50 15.31 9.70
N PRO A 82 -7.23 15.13 9.29
CA PRO A 82 -6.71 13.82 8.91
C PRO A 82 -6.79 12.76 10.02
N ILE A 83 -6.74 13.16 11.29
CA ILE A 83 -6.82 12.23 12.43
C ILE A 83 -8.24 11.67 12.60
N MET A 84 -9.24 12.34 12.02
CA MET A 84 -10.64 11.90 12.04
C MET A 84 -11.04 11.13 10.77
N LEU A 85 -10.07 10.81 9.89
CA LEU A 85 -10.32 10.04 8.67
C LEU A 85 -10.13 8.54 8.94
N LEU A 86 -11.21 7.76 8.77
CA LEU A 86 -11.16 6.30 8.82
C LEU A 86 -10.92 5.73 7.42
N HIS A 87 -10.24 4.59 7.36
CA HIS A 87 -10.11 3.80 6.15
C HIS A 87 -11.34 2.89 6.01
N GLY A 88 -12.32 3.32 5.21
CA GLY A 88 -13.57 2.59 4.94
C GLY A 88 -13.52 1.70 3.71
#